data_AF-A0A3D1F5S1-F1
#
_entry.id   AF-A0A3D1F5S1-F1
#
_cell.length_a   1.000
_cell.length_b   1.000
_cell.length_c   1.000
_cell.angle_alpha   90.00
_cell.angle_beta   90.00
_cell.angle_gamma   90.00
#
_symmetry.space_group_name_H-M   'P 1'
#
loop_
_entity.id
_entity.type
_entity.pdbx_description
1 polymer ?
#
loop_
_entity_poly.entity_id
_entity_poly.type
_entity_poly.pdbx_seq_one_letter_code
_entity_poly.pdbx_strand_id
1 'polypeptide(L)'
;AAALQDVINTAHRRWAGCELLHVDVRVQGEHAAPEIARALRQLSEQGEALGIDAIILTRGGGSIEDLWAFNERIVADAVFNCRLPIVAAIGHETDTTVAELVADMRCATPTQAAMTLVPDRKALDHQVTQMAGRLRMSLQRQSQMANQRLTAISRHRIFTRPQALLEMPQQRLTHAQHRMTQALPGRLAPATTRVSQAVARLSRVMQRRVTQADQQVKAMSRTLQAVGPKRVLERGYTYTTDSNGKLLRSVNDVTDGQSITTVLADGKVQSVVGDSGQKPPTPKAAPTSKPRKRRSKLKAQDGDQPGLFG
;
A
#
# COMPACT_ATOMS: atom_id res chain seq x y z
N ALA A 1 57.21 -6.35 -70.30
CA ALA A 1 57.02 -5.92 -68.90
C ALA A 1 56.16 -6.93 -68.13
N ALA A 2 56.72 -8.07 -67.72
CA ALA A 2 55.96 -9.11 -67.00
C ALA A 2 55.58 -8.66 -65.57
N ALA A 3 56.50 -8.00 -64.84
CA ALA A 3 56.28 -7.53 -63.48
C ALA A 3 55.10 -6.56 -63.32
N LEU A 4 54.94 -5.60 -64.25
CA LEU A 4 53.82 -4.67 -64.25
C LEU A 4 52.48 -5.41 -64.41
N GLN A 5 52.42 -6.33 -65.37
CA GLN A 5 51.20 -7.10 -65.63
C GLN A 5 50.84 -7.99 -64.44
N ASP A 6 51.83 -8.54 -63.75
CA ASP A 6 51.64 -9.33 -62.53
C ASP A 6 51.06 -8.48 -61.38
N VAL A 7 51.54 -7.26 -61.18
CA VAL A 7 50.99 -6.31 -60.19
C VAL A 7 49.54 -5.98 -60.52
N ILE A 8 49.25 -5.58 -61.77
CA ILE A 8 47.89 -5.21 -62.20
C ILE A 8 46.93 -6.39 -62.04
N ASN A 9 47.31 -7.57 -62.52
CA ASN A 9 46.48 -8.76 -62.44
C ASN A 9 46.21 -9.17 -60.98
N THR A 10 47.22 -9.07 -60.12
CA THR A 10 47.12 -9.42 -58.70
C THR A 10 46.23 -8.44 -57.96
N ALA A 11 46.43 -7.14 -58.17
CA ALA A 11 45.63 -6.09 -57.56
C ALA A 11 44.15 -6.23 -57.94
N HIS A 12 43.82 -6.28 -59.24
CA HIS A 12 42.43 -6.42 -59.69
C HIS A 12 41.76 -7.72 -59.25
N ARG A 13 42.51 -8.84 -59.18
CA ARG A 13 41.97 -10.11 -58.69
C ARG A 13 41.63 -10.04 -57.20
N ARG A 14 42.44 -9.34 -56.40
CA ARG A 14 42.24 -9.20 -54.95
C ARG A 14 41.19 -8.15 -54.61
N TRP A 15 41.21 -7.01 -55.29
CA TRP A 15 40.29 -5.90 -55.08
C TRP A 15 40.11 -5.07 -56.36
N ALA A 16 38.93 -5.19 -56.98
CA ALA A 16 38.62 -4.47 -58.23
C ALA A 16 38.42 -2.96 -58.05
N GLY A 17 38.25 -2.49 -56.80
CA GLY A 17 38.10 -1.07 -56.49
C GLY A 17 39.42 -0.34 -56.23
N CYS A 18 40.56 -0.97 -56.52
CA CYS A 18 41.87 -0.35 -56.39
C CYS A 18 42.22 0.30 -57.73
N GLU A 19 42.47 1.61 -57.73
CA GLU A 19 42.97 2.34 -58.89
C GLU A 19 44.51 2.28 -58.90
N LEU A 20 45.09 2.06 -60.08
CA LEU A 20 46.54 1.96 -60.25
C LEU A 20 47.02 3.06 -61.20
N LEU A 21 47.89 3.94 -60.69
CA LEU A 21 48.64 4.89 -61.50
C LEU A 21 49.98 4.29 -61.88
N HIS A 22 50.26 4.20 -63.17
CA HIS A 22 51.53 3.69 -63.70
C HIS A 22 52.44 4.84 -64.10
N VAL A 23 53.69 4.82 -63.59
CA VAL A 23 54.74 5.77 -63.96
C VAL A 23 55.96 4.99 -64.45
N ASP A 24 56.23 5.09 -65.75
CA ASP A 24 57.41 4.50 -66.36
C ASP A 24 58.66 5.35 -66.08
N VAL A 25 59.73 4.67 -65.68
CA VAL A 25 61.07 5.26 -65.52
C VAL A 25 62.12 4.34 -66.11
N ARG A 26 63.21 4.92 -66.62
CA ARG A 26 64.40 4.13 -66.99
C ARG A 26 65.00 3.48 -65.75
N VAL A 27 65.22 2.17 -65.84
CA VAL A 27 65.85 1.36 -64.77
C VAL A 27 67.29 0.95 -65.09
N GLN A 28 67.79 1.31 -66.28
CA GLN A 28 69.15 1.00 -66.75
C GLN A 28 69.79 2.21 -67.45
N GLY A 29 71.12 2.29 -67.38
CA GLY A 29 71.92 3.36 -67.97
C GLY A 29 72.17 4.56 -67.04
N GLU A 30 73.08 5.45 -67.45
CA GLU A 30 73.62 6.57 -66.65
C GLU A 30 72.55 7.57 -66.16
N HIS A 31 71.39 7.62 -66.83
CA HIS A 31 70.31 8.54 -66.47
C HIS A 31 69.16 7.87 -65.68
N ALA A 32 69.26 6.58 -65.33
CA ALA A 32 68.21 5.87 -64.61
C ALA A 32 68.00 6.42 -63.19
N ALA A 33 69.07 6.51 -62.38
CA ALA A 33 68.97 6.96 -60.99
C ALA A 33 68.41 8.39 -60.84
N PRO A 34 68.86 9.41 -61.61
CA PRO A 34 68.25 10.74 -61.58
C PRO A 34 66.77 10.76 -61.97
N GLU A 35 66.37 9.91 -62.94
CA GLU A 35 64.98 9.83 -63.40
C GLU A 35 64.06 9.19 -62.36
N ILE A 36 64.48 8.06 -61.76
CA ILE A 36 63.77 7.42 -60.65
C ILE A 36 63.58 8.40 -59.50
N ALA A 37 64.66 9.09 -59.09
CA ALA A 37 64.60 10.07 -58.01
C ALA A 37 63.72 11.29 -58.34
N ARG A 38 63.64 11.69 -59.62
CA ARG A 38 62.72 12.75 -60.05
C ARG A 38 61.26 12.28 -59.98
N ALA A 39 60.97 11.09 -60.48
CA ALA A 39 59.62 10.53 -60.46
C ALA A 39 59.10 10.36 -59.02
N LEU A 40 59.93 9.80 -58.12
CA LEU A 40 59.58 9.66 -56.70
C LEU A 40 59.29 11.01 -56.04
N ARG A 41 60.11 12.04 -56.30
CA ARG A 41 59.85 13.39 -55.77
C ARG A 41 58.55 14.00 -56.31
N GLN A 42 58.29 13.84 -57.60
CA GLN A 42 57.04 14.32 -58.22
C GLN A 42 55.82 13.62 -57.62
N LEU A 43 55.87 12.30 -57.44
CA LEU A 43 54.80 11.54 -56.79
C LEU A 43 54.63 11.92 -55.32
N SER A 44 55.73 12.15 -54.60
CA SER A 44 55.70 12.63 -53.20
C SER A 44 55.03 14.01 -53.07
N GLU A 45 55.27 14.91 -54.03
CA GLU A 45 54.68 16.25 -54.06
C GLU A 45 53.22 16.26 -54.49
N GLN A 46 52.85 15.45 -55.48
CA GLN A 46 51.51 15.44 -56.08
C GLN A 46 50.59 14.36 -55.50
N GLY A 47 51.11 13.49 -54.64
CA GLY A 47 50.44 12.30 -54.13
C GLY A 47 49.06 12.53 -53.56
N GLU A 48 48.94 13.55 -52.70
CA GLU A 48 47.66 13.91 -52.07
C GLU A 48 46.63 14.38 -53.10
N ALA A 49 47.04 15.20 -54.08
CA ALA A 49 46.16 15.69 -55.13
C ALA A 49 45.71 14.58 -56.09
N LEU A 50 46.54 13.54 -56.26
CA LEU A 50 46.26 12.37 -57.08
C LEU A 50 45.55 11.24 -56.31
N GLY A 51 45.36 11.38 -54.99
CA GLY A 51 44.76 10.35 -54.14
C GLY A 51 45.60 9.08 -54.04
N ILE A 52 46.93 9.19 -54.08
CA ILE A 52 47.84 8.04 -54.01
C ILE A 52 48.07 7.67 -52.54
N ASP A 53 47.70 6.46 -52.15
CA ASP A 53 47.89 5.95 -50.78
C ASP A 53 49.28 5.35 -50.55
N ALA A 54 49.91 4.79 -51.58
CA ALA A 54 51.21 4.14 -51.53
C ALA A 54 51.85 4.02 -52.92
N ILE A 55 53.17 3.85 -52.96
CA ILE A 55 53.95 3.64 -54.19
C ILE A 55 54.55 2.22 -54.16
N ILE A 56 54.41 1.49 -55.28
CA ILE A 56 55.20 0.29 -55.52
C ILE A 56 56.40 0.68 -56.37
N LEU A 57 57.61 0.62 -55.79
CA LEU A 57 58.85 0.77 -56.55
C LEU A 57 59.31 -0.61 -57.00
N THR A 58 59.24 -0.87 -58.30
CA THR A 58 59.54 -2.20 -58.83
C THR A 58 60.27 -2.13 -60.16
N ARG A 59 60.91 -3.25 -60.53
CA ARG A 59 61.47 -3.47 -61.86
C ARG A 59 60.96 -4.78 -62.44
N GLY A 60 61.06 -4.90 -63.77
CA GLY A 60 60.92 -6.19 -64.44
C GLY A 60 62.12 -7.11 -64.18
N GLY A 61 62.08 -8.32 -64.76
CA GLY A 61 63.29 -9.14 -64.87
C GLY A 61 64.39 -8.41 -65.65
N GLY A 62 65.64 -8.63 -65.28
CA GLY A 62 66.82 -7.95 -65.82
C GLY A 62 68.10 -8.49 -65.20
N SER A 63 69.26 -8.08 -65.69
CA SER A 63 70.54 -8.53 -65.15
C SER A 63 70.86 -7.85 -63.82
N ILE A 64 71.94 -8.25 -63.15
CA ILE A 64 72.35 -7.64 -61.88
C ILE A 64 72.81 -6.19 -62.07
N GLU A 65 73.32 -5.87 -63.27
CA GLU A 65 73.77 -4.54 -63.68
C GLU A 65 72.62 -3.51 -63.65
N ASP A 66 71.40 -3.95 -63.95
CA ASP A 66 70.18 -3.13 -63.89
C ASP A 66 69.76 -2.78 -62.44
N LEU A 67 70.35 -3.43 -61.42
CA LEU A 67 70.08 -3.09 -60.02
C LEU A 67 70.89 -1.89 -59.53
N TRP A 68 71.98 -1.52 -60.23
CA TRP A 68 72.93 -0.54 -59.71
C TRP A 68 72.31 0.85 -59.52
N ALA A 69 71.37 1.25 -60.39
CA ALA A 69 70.65 2.52 -60.28
C ALA A 69 69.92 2.67 -58.94
N PHE A 70 69.49 1.57 -58.32
CA PHE A 70 68.79 1.54 -57.02
C PHE A 70 69.75 1.56 -55.82
N ASN A 71 71.06 1.45 -56.03
CA ASN A 71 72.09 1.59 -55.00
C ASN A 71 72.63 3.03 -54.91
N GLU A 72 72.30 3.90 -55.87
CA GLU A 72 72.76 5.28 -55.85
C GLU A 72 72.10 6.08 -54.74
N ARG A 73 72.90 6.93 -54.09
CA ARG A 73 72.46 7.78 -53.00
C ARG A 73 71.27 8.67 -53.38
N ILE A 74 71.21 9.16 -54.62
CA ILE A 74 70.11 10.02 -55.06
C ILE A 74 68.74 9.32 -55.03
N VAL A 75 68.71 8.00 -55.30
CA VAL A 75 67.49 7.19 -55.21
C VAL A 75 67.17 6.89 -53.76
N ALA A 76 68.16 6.50 -52.96
CA ALA A 76 67.98 6.27 -51.53
C ALA A 76 67.44 7.52 -50.80
N ASP A 77 68.00 8.69 -51.07
CA ASP A 77 67.53 9.97 -50.52
C ASP A 77 66.10 10.29 -50.99
N ALA A 78 65.75 9.97 -52.24
CA ALA A 78 64.39 10.18 -52.76
C ALA A 78 63.36 9.24 -52.12
N VAL A 79 63.73 7.97 -51.88
CA VAL A 79 62.89 7.00 -51.16
C VAL A 79 62.71 7.45 -49.70
N PHE A 80 63.79 7.76 -49.01
CA PHE A 80 63.76 8.17 -47.59
C PHE A 80 62.91 9.42 -47.34
N ASN A 81 63.00 10.40 -48.24
CA ASN A 81 62.28 11.68 -48.10
C ASN A 81 60.88 11.66 -48.74
N CYS A 82 60.42 10.51 -49.24
CA CYS A 82 59.08 10.40 -49.80
C CYS A 82 58.02 10.51 -48.70
N ARG A 83 56.95 11.29 -48.96
CA ARG A 83 55.82 11.44 -48.03
C ARG A 83 54.83 10.30 -48.11
N LEU A 84 54.81 9.62 -49.24
CA LEU A 84 53.97 8.45 -49.49
C LEU A 84 54.72 7.18 -49.08
N PRO A 85 54.07 6.19 -48.44
CA PRO A 85 54.67 4.90 -48.16
C PRO A 85 55.18 4.21 -49.43
N ILE A 86 56.43 3.77 -49.43
CA ILE A 86 57.05 3.06 -50.55
C ILE A 86 57.21 1.58 -50.20
N VAL A 87 56.62 0.72 -51.02
CA VAL A 87 56.88 -0.72 -51.02
C VAL A 87 57.84 -1.04 -52.17
N ALA A 88 59.06 -1.44 -51.83
CA ALA A 88 60.08 -1.79 -52.79
C ALA A 88 60.03 -3.30 -53.11
N ALA A 89 60.02 -3.62 -54.41
CA ALA A 89 60.09 -4.97 -54.95
C ALA A 89 60.98 -4.96 -56.20
N ILE A 90 62.30 -4.81 -55.99
CA ILE A 90 63.28 -4.55 -57.06
C ILE A 90 64.14 -5.80 -57.31
N GLY A 91 64.71 -6.38 -56.27
CA GLY A 91 65.56 -7.57 -56.32
C GLY A 91 64.88 -8.83 -55.78
N HIS A 92 65.49 -9.99 -56.01
CA HIS A 92 65.12 -11.21 -55.28
C HIS A 92 65.84 -11.26 -53.92
N GLU A 93 65.63 -12.33 -53.15
CA GLU A 93 66.07 -12.40 -51.76
C GLU A 93 67.57 -12.10 -51.55
N THR A 94 68.43 -12.53 -52.46
CA THR A 94 69.90 -12.32 -52.40
C THR A 94 70.39 -10.97 -52.92
N ASP A 95 69.58 -10.23 -53.68
CA ASP A 95 70.02 -9.07 -54.46
C ASP A 95 69.43 -7.78 -53.89
N THR A 96 69.69 -7.56 -52.59
CA THR A 96 69.10 -6.43 -51.85
C THR A 96 69.78 -5.12 -52.23
N THR A 97 68.98 -4.12 -52.63
CA THR A 97 69.45 -2.78 -52.99
C THR A 97 69.35 -1.79 -51.83
N VAL A 98 70.11 -0.69 -51.88
CA VAL A 98 70.00 0.38 -50.87
C VAL A 98 68.58 0.96 -50.85
N ALA A 99 67.94 1.14 -52.02
CA ALA A 99 66.55 1.59 -52.08
C ALA A 99 65.58 0.66 -51.31
N GLU A 100 65.76 -0.66 -51.38
CA GLU A 100 64.94 -1.62 -50.62
C GLU A 100 65.19 -1.60 -49.12
N LEU A 101 66.40 -1.23 -48.69
CA LEU A 101 66.73 -1.08 -47.27
C LEU A 101 66.15 0.20 -46.66
N VAL A 102 65.94 1.22 -47.49
CA VAL A 102 65.46 2.55 -47.08
C VAL A 102 63.95 2.69 -47.24
N ALA A 103 63.32 1.87 -48.08
CA ALA A 103 61.87 1.84 -48.26
C ALA A 103 61.12 1.39 -46.99
N ASP A 104 59.87 1.82 -46.84
CA ASP A 104 59.02 1.44 -45.70
C ASP A 104 58.78 -0.07 -45.62
N MET A 105 58.76 -0.74 -46.78
CA MET A 105 58.63 -2.18 -46.83
C MET A 105 59.33 -2.80 -48.03
N ARG A 106 60.05 -3.89 -47.78
CA ARG A 106 60.63 -4.76 -48.81
C ARG A 106 59.71 -5.94 -49.10
N CYS A 107 59.49 -6.22 -50.38
CA CYS A 107 58.83 -7.41 -50.89
C CYS A 107 59.76 -8.13 -51.87
N ALA A 108 59.78 -9.47 -51.85
CA ALA A 108 60.65 -10.26 -52.72
C ALA A 108 60.19 -10.26 -54.19
N THR A 109 58.91 -9.95 -54.44
CA THR A 109 58.34 -9.91 -55.78
C THR A 109 57.34 -8.77 -55.96
N PRO A 110 57.13 -8.26 -57.19
CA PRO A 110 56.10 -7.28 -57.49
C PRO A 110 54.70 -7.77 -57.08
N THR A 111 54.43 -9.06 -57.31
CA THR A 111 53.19 -9.73 -56.88
C THR A 111 52.99 -9.65 -55.37
N GLN A 112 54.05 -9.89 -54.58
CA GLN A 112 53.98 -9.76 -53.12
C GLN A 112 53.69 -8.32 -52.70
N ALA A 113 54.31 -7.32 -53.33
CA ALA A 113 54.02 -5.91 -53.04
C ALA A 113 52.53 -5.59 -53.27
N ALA A 114 51.96 -6.04 -54.39
CA ALA A 114 50.53 -5.89 -54.66
C ALA A 114 49.66 -6.62 -53.62
N MET A 115 50.04 -7.84 -53.23
CA MET A 115 49.32 -8.60 -52.19
C MET A 115 49.36 -7.94 -50.82
N THR A 116 50.43 -7.22 -50.50
CA THR A 116 50.58 -6.55 -49.22
C THR A 116 49.74 -5.28 -49.14
N LEU A 117 49.72 -4.48 -50.19
CA LEU A 117 48.97 -3.22 -50.23
C LEU A 117 47.48 -3.42 -50.49
N VAL A 118 47.12 -4.40 -51.32
CA VAL A 118 45.74 -4.55 -51.79
C VAL A 118 44.94 -5.49 -50.87
N PRO A 119 43.78 -5.07 -50.34
CA PRO A 119 42.92 -5.92 -49.51
C PRO A 119 42.50 -7.21 -50.23
N ASP A 120 42.24 -8.29 -49.47
CA ASP A 120 41.66 -9.51 -50.03
C ASP A 120 40.13 -9.48 -49.91
N ARG A 121 39.44 -9.32 -51.06
CA ARG A 121 37.97 -9.34 -51.13
C ARG A 121 37.37 -10.61 -50.53
N LYS A 122 37.98 -11.78 -50.73
CA LYS A 122 37.42 -13.03 -50.21
C LYS A 122 37.51 -13.09 -48.69
N ALA A 123 38.62 -12.59 -48.13
CA ALA A 123 38.78 -12.52 -46.68
C ALA A 123 37.75 -11.57 -46.05
N LEU A 124 37.55 -10.39 -46.64
CA LEU A 124 36.56 -9.42 -46.16
C LEU A 124 35.12 -9.95 -46.29
N ASP A 125 34.77 -10.58 -47.41
CA ASP A 125 33.46 -11.20 -47.60
C ASP A 125 33.18 -12.30 -46.56
N HIS A 126 34.21 -13.12 -46.25
CA HIS A 126 34.12 -14.11 -45.19
C HIS A 126 33.90 -13.46 -43.82
N GLN A 127 34.61 -12.37 -43.50
CA GLN A 127 34.42 -11.64 -42.25
C GLN A 127 32.99 -11.07 -42.13
N VAL A 128 32.46 -10.44 -43.19
CA VAL A 128 31.10 -9.91 -43.22
C VAL A 128 30.08 -11.04 -43.02
N THR A 129 30.25 -12.16 -43.71
CA THR A 129 29.36 -13.33 -43.58
C THR A 129 29.38 -13.90 -42.16
N GLN A 130 30.56 -14.01 -41.54
CA GLN A 130 30.68 -14.44 -40.14
C GLN A 130 29.97 -13.48 -39.17
N MET A 131 30.15 -12.17 -39.34
CA MET A 131 29.50 -11.15 -38.52
C MET A 131 27.97 -11.20 -38.67
N ALA A 132 27.46 -11.33 -39.90
CA ALA A 132 26.04 -11.49 -40.18
C ALA A 132 25.46 -12.76 -39.53
N GLY A 133 26.18 -13.88 -39.59
CA GLY A 133 25.79 -15.14 -38.94
C GLY A 133 25.70 -15.01 -37.41
N ARG A 134 26.70 -14.35 -36.79
CA ARG A 134 26.69 -14.08 -35.33
C ARG A 134 25.52 -13.18 -34.92
N LEU A 135 25.24 -12.13 -35.69
CA LEU A 135 24.10 -11.24 -35.45
C LEU A 135 22.78 -12.01 -35.54
N ARG A 136 22.60 -12.82 -36.60
CA ARG A 136 21.40 -13.64 -36.80
C ARG A 136 21.15 -14.58 -35.62
N MET A 137 22.19 -15.29 -35.15
CA MET A 137 22.08 -16.18 -33.99
C MET A 137 21.72 -15.40 -32.70
N SER A 138 22.27 -14.20 -32.51
CA SER A 138 21.94 -13.36 -31.36
C SER A 138 20.47 -12.93 -31.36
N LEU A 139 19.98 -12.43 -32.50
CA LEU A 139 18.59 -12.01 -32.67
C LEU A 139 17.61 -13.19 -32.51
N GLN A 140 17.95 -14.35 -33.05
CA GLN A 140 17.13 -15.55 -32.91
C GLN A 140 17.03 -16.00 -31.45
N ARG A 141 18.14 -15.98 -30.70
CA ARG A 141 18.12 -16.28 -29.26
C ARG A 141 17.30 -15.27 -28.47
N GLN A 142 17.43 -13.97 -28.75
CA GLN A 142 16.63 -12.94 -28.08
C GLN A 142 15.12 -13.12 -28.34
N SER A 143 14.74 -13.38 -29.59
CA SER A 143 13.35 -13.66 -29.97
C SER A 143 12.81 -14.90 -29.26
N GLN A 144 13.60 -15.99 -29.21
CA GLN A 144 13.22 -17.20 -28.51
C GLN A 144 13.02 -16.96 -27.00
N MET A 145 13.93 -16.23 -26.35
CA MET A 145 13.80 -15.89 -24.93
C MET A 145 12.58 -15.00 -24.66
N ALA A 146 12.31 -14.02 -25.53
CA ALA A 146 11.12 -13.17 -25.43
C ALA A 146 9.84 -14.00 -25.56
N ASN A 147 9.76 -14.91 -26.54
CA ASN A 147 8.61 -15.80 -26.71
C ASN A 147 8.44 -16.76 -25.52
N GLN A 148 9.52 -17.29 -24.96
CA GLN A 148 9.47 -18.12 -23.75
C GLN A 148 8.93 -17.34 -22.55
N ARG A 149 9.39 -16.09 -22.34
CA ARG A 149 8.87 -15.20 -21.29
C ARG A 149 7.39 -14.90 -21.49
N LEU A 150 6.99 -14.56 -22.72
CA LEU A 150 5.58 -14.30 -23.05
C LEU A 150 4.71 -15.53 -22.78
N THR A 151 5.19 -16.72 -23.16
CA THR A 151 4.49 -18.00 -22.92
C THR A 151 4.40 -18.31 -21.43
N ALA A 152 5.44 -18.01 -20.65
CA ALA A 152 5.43 -18.22 -19.21
C ALA A 152 4.42 -17.28 -18.51
N ILE A 153 4.38 -16.00 -18.91
CA ILE A 153 3.42 -15.03 -18.40
C ILE A 153 2.00 -15.42 -18.80
N SER A 154 1.76 -15.77 -20.06
CA SER A 154 0.42 -16.13 -20.53
C SER A 154 -0.13 -17.40 -19.87
N ARG A 155 0.75 -18.34 -19.49
CA ARG A 155 0.39 -19.54 -18.74
C ARG A 155 0.26 -19.32 -17.23
N HIS A 156 0.66 -18.16 -16.73
CA HIS A 156 0.62 -17.88 -15.30
C HIS A 156 -0.82 -17.96 -14.77
N ARG A 157 -0.98 -18.56 -13.59
CA ARG A 157 -2.28 -18.86 -12.97
C ARG A 157 -3.19 -17.64 -12.80
N ILE A 158 -2.58 -16.45 -12.66
CA ILE A 158 -3.30 -15.16 -12.59
C ILE A 158 -4.11 -14.90 -13.86
N PHE A 159 -3.56 -15.22 -15.05
CA PHE A 159 -4.24 -14.96 -16.32
C PHE A 159 -5.11 -16.14 -16.77
N THR A 160 -4.72 -17.38 -16.45
CA THR A 160 -5.46 -18.57 -16.89
C THR A 160 -6.61 -18.97 -15.97
N ARG A 161 -6.50 -18.72 -14.66
CA ARG A 161 -7.55 -19.03 -13.66
C ARG A 161 -7.66 -17.95 -12.59
N PRO A 162 -8.02 -16.70 -12.94
CA PRO A 162 -8.17 -15.62 -11.97
C PRO A 162 -9.22 -15.95 -10.89
N GLN A 163 -10.27 -16.68 -11.24
CA GLN A 163 -11.30 -17.13 -10.29
C GLN A 163 -10.74 -17.99 -9.16
N ALA A 164 -9.73 -18.83 -9.44
CA ALA A 164 -9.10 -19.68 -8.42
C ALA A 164 -8.39 -18.86 -7.32
N LEU A 165 -7.99 -17.62 -7.60
CA LEU A 165 -7.44 -16.71 -6.59
C LEU A 165 -8.52 -16.17 -5.64
N LEU A 166 -9.77 -16.15 -6.07
CA LEU A 166 -10.91 -15.65 -5.32
C LEU A 166 -11.66 -16.75 -4.56
N GLU A 167 -11.50 -18.02 -4.95
CA GLU A 167 -12.15 -19.18 -4.31
C GLU A 167 -11.86 -19.23 -2.79
N MET A 168 -10.58 -19.14 -2.38
CA MET A 168 -10.21 -19.19 -0.96
C MET A 168 -10.75 -18.00 -0.14
N PRO A 169 -10.60 -16.72 -0.59
CA PRO A 169 -11.25 -15.58 0.06
C PRO A 169 -12.77 -15.72 0.15
N GLN A 170 -13.44 -16.18 -0.92
CA GLN A 170 -14.89 -16.39 -0.93
C GLN A 170 -15.31 -17.45 0.09
N GLN A 171 -14.61 -18.59 0.14
CA GLN A 171 -14.86 -19.63 1.14
C GLN A 171 -14.68 -19.10 2.57
N ARG A 172 -13.62 -18.32 2.83
CA ARG A 172 -13.40 -17.68 4.14
C ARG A 172 -14.53 -16.72 4.52
N LEU A 173 -15.01 -15.91 3.57
CA LEU A 173 -16.13 -15.00 3.78
C LEU A 173 -17.41 -15.77 4.10
N THR A 174 -17.73 -16.81 3.34
CA THR A 174 -18.89 -17.67 3.55
C THR A 174 -18.83 -18.35 4.93
N HIS A 175 -17.66 -18.89 5.32
CA HIS A 175 -17.49 -19.46 6.66
C HIS A 175 -17.63 -18.43 7.78
N ALA A 176 -17.08 -17.23 7.61
CA ALA A 176 -17.21 -16.15 8.59
C ALA A 176 -18.68 -15.70 8.71
N GLN A 177 -19.38 -15.53 7.59
CA GLN A 177 -20.81 -15.24 7.56
C GLN A 177 -21.59 -16.31 8.31
N HIS A 178 -21.40 -17.58 7.97
CA HIS A 178 -22.13 -18.69 8.59
C HIS A 178 -21.90 -18.75 10.12
N ARG A 179 -20.66 -18.58 10.57
CA ARG A 179 -20.35 -18.50 12.00
C ARG A 179 -21.05 -17.34 12.69
N MET A 180 -21.12 -16.18 12.03
CA MET A 180 -21.82 -15.01 12.55
C MET A 180 -23.32 -15.28 12.67
N THR A 181 -23.97 -15.81 11.62
CA THR A 181 -25.40 -16.09 11.62
C THR A 181 -25.79 -17.16 12.64
N GLN A 182 -24.93 -18.15 12.91
CA GLN A 182 -25.21 -19.18 13.93
C GLN A 182 -24.94 -18.70 15.36
N ALA A 183 -23.89 -17.91 15.59
CA ALA A 183 -23.51 -17.49 16.93
C ALA A 183 -24.37 -16.33 17.49
N LEU A 184 -24.88 -15.44 16.62
CA LEU A 184 -25.65 -14.27 17.04
C LEU A 184 -26.96 -14.63 17.77
N PRO A 185 -27.85 -15.51 17.24
CA PRO A 185 -29.08 -15.87 17.92
C PRO A 185 -28.83 -16.52 19.28
N GLY A 186 -27.84 -17.40 19.36
CA GLY A 186 -27.44 -18.09 20.60
C GLY A 186 -26.89 -17.14 21.68
N ARG A 187 -26.41 -15.95 21.31
CA ARG A 187 -25.97 -14.91 22.27
C ARG A 187 -27.07 -13.92 22.60
N LEU A 188 -27.84 -13.50 21.61
CA LEU A 188 -28.88 -12.48 21.79
C LEU A 188 -30.08 -13.02 22.56
N ALA A 189 -30.56 -14.24 22.27
CA ALA A 189 -31.75 -14.79 22.93
C ALA A 189 -31.57 -15.01 24.45
N PRO A 190 -30.44 -15.54 24.96
CA PRO A 190 -30.23 -15.62 26.40
C PRO A 190 -30.03 -14.24 27.03
N ALA A 191 -29.40 -13.30 26.33
CA ALA A 191 -29.21 -11.94 26.83
C ALA A 191 -30.55 -11.21 26.99
N THR A 192 -31.42 -11.26 25.98
CA THR A 192 -32.77 -10.66 26.05
C THR A 192 -33.62 -11.32 27.14
N THR A 193 -33.51 -12.65 27.29
CA THR A 193 -34.20 -13.38 28.36
C THR A 193 -33.68 -13.00 29.75
N ARG A 194 -32.36 -12.82 29.93
CA ARG A 194 -31.78 -12.36 31.21
C ARG A 194 -32.25 -10.95 31.56
N VAL A 195 -32.30 -10.06 30.57
CA VAL A 195 -32.81 -8.69 30.76
C VAL A 195 -34.28 -8.73 31.14
N SER A 196 -35.13 -9.49 30.43
CA SER A 196 -36.56 -9.58 30.75
C SER A 196 -36.81 -10.19 32.14
N GLN A 197 -36.07 -11.22 32.53
CA GLN A 197 -36.13 -11.81 33.87
C GLN A 197 -35.68 -10.82 34.96
N ALA A 198 -34.61 -10.06 34.72
CA ALA A 198 -34.15 -9.04 35.65
C ALA A 198 -35.20 -7.93 35.84
N VAL A 199 -35.81 -7.46 34.75
CA VAL A 199 -36.91 -6.47 34.77
C VAL A 199 -38.13 -7.01 35.53
N ALA A 200 -38.54 -8.25 35.27
CA ALA A 200 -39.67 -8.88 35.97
C ALA A 200 -39.39 -9.10 37.47
N ARG A 201 -38.14 -9.43 37.84
CA ARG A 201 -37.73 -9.54 39.24
C ARG A 201 -37.74 -8.18 39.93
N LEU A 202 -37.17 -7.15 39.30
CA LEU A 202 -37.16 -5.78 39.82
C LEU A 202 -38.59 -5.27 40.06
N SER A 203 -39.48 -5.45 39.09
CA SER A 203 -40.88 -5.04 39.18
C SER A 203 -41.60 -5.71 40.36
N ARG A 204 -41.38 -7.02 40.58
CA ARG A 204 -41.94 -7.73 41.74
C ARG A 204 -41.40 -7.22 43.08
N VAL A 205 -40.10 -6.94 43.16
CA VAL A 205 -39.49 -6.40 44.38
C VAL A 205 -39.99 -4.99 44.67
N MET A 206 -40.10 -4.13 43.65
CA MET A 206 -40.67 -2.79 43.79
C MET A 206 -42.12 -2.86 44.27
N GLN A 207 -42.95 -3.71 43.66
CA GLN A 207 -44.35 -3.86 44.08
C GLN A 207 -44.45 -4.33 45.54
N ARG A 208 -43.61 -5.28 45.97
CA ARG A 208 -43.56 -5.73 47.37
C ARG A 208 -43.10 -4.63 48.32
N ARG A 209 -42.10 -3.82 47.93
CA ARG A 209 -41.64 -2.68 48.73
C ARG A 209 -42.74 -1.64 48.91
N VAL A 210 -43.45 -1.31 47.83
CA VAL A 210 -44.59 -0.37 47.86
C VAL A 210 -45.70 -0.88 48.76
N THR A 211 -46.09 -2.16 48.63
CA THR A 211 -47.15 -2.73 49.48
C THR A 211 -46.74 -2.84 50.95
N GLN A 212 -45.49 -3.18 51.24
CA GLN A 212 -44.97 -3.20 52.62
C GLN A 212 -44.95 -1.79 53.23
N ALA A 213 -44.49 -0.79 52.47
CA ALA A 213 -44.51 0.61 52.93
C ALA A 213 -45.95 1.08 53.20
N ASP A 214 -46.91 0.76 52.32
CA ASP A 214 -48.32 1.07 52.54
C ASP A 214 -48.89 0.38 53.79
N GLN A 215 -48.55 -0.90 54.02
CA GLN A 215 -48.93 -1.62 55.24
C GLN A 215 -48.32 -1.00 56.50
N GLN A 216 -47.05 -0.59 56.46
CA GLN A 216 -46.39 0.09 57.58
C GLN A 216 -47.04 1.43 57.91
N VAL A 217 -47.32 2.26 56.89
CA VAL A 217 -48.03 3.53 57.05
C VAL A 217 -49.42 3.31 57.66
N LYS A 218 -50.17 2.31 57.17
CA LYS A 218 -51.48 1.95 57.74
C LYS A 218 -51.38 1.47 59.19
N ALA A 219 -50.35 0.70 59.54
CA ALA A 219 -50.12 0.24 60.91
C ALA A 219 -49.78 1.41 61.84
N MET A 220 -48.86 2.29 61.45
CA MET A 220 -48.50 3.48 62.21
C MET A 220 -49.70 4.41 62.42
N SER A 221 -50.54 4.58 61.39
CA SER A 221 -51.79 5.36 61.49
C SER A 221 -52.76 4.74 62.50
N ARG A 222 -52.90 3.40 62.56
CA ARG A 222 -53.74 2.72 63.55
C ARG A 222 -53.20 2.88 64.97
N THR A 223 -51.88 2.79 65.15
CA THR A 223 -51.23 3.01 66.46
C THR A 223 -51.44 4.46 66.92
N LEU A 224 -51.27 5.43 66.02
CA LEU A 224 -51.53 6.84 66.31
C LEU A 224 -52.99 7.08 66.75
N GLN A 225 -53.94 6.43 66.07
CA GLN A 225 -55.35 6.47 66.47
C GLN A 225 -55.61 5.76 67.81
N ALA A 226 -54.86 4.69 68.13
CA ALA A 226 -55.03 3.91 69.34
C ALA A 226 -54.53 4.63 70.60
N VAL A 227 -53.40 5.34 70.49
CA VAL A 227 -52.75 6.07 71.59
C VAL A 227 -53.18 7.54 71.62
N GLY A 228 -53.91 8.00 70.60
CA GLY A 228 -54.35 9.38 70.49
C GLY A 228 -55.30 9.82 71.61
N PRO A 229 -55.19 11.07 72.10
CA PRO A 229 -55.98 11.60 73.22
C PRO A 229 -57.49 11.55 72.98
N LYS A 230 -57.94 11.53 71.73
CA LYS A 230 -59.37 11.34 71.38
C LYS A 230 -59.95 10.02 71.88
N ARG A 231 -59.20 8.91 71.84
CA ARG A 231 -59.68 7.61 72.33
C ARG A 231 -59.79 7.56 73.85
N VAL A 232 -58.94 8.29 74.55
CA VAL A 232 -59.04 8.44 76.00
C VAL A 232 -60.35 9.15 76.35
N LEU A 233 -60.70 10.21 75.61
CA LEU A 233 -61.99 10.89 75.76
C LEU A 233 -63.18 9.99 75.41
N GLU A 234 -63.13 9.23 74.31
CA GLU A 234 -64.19 8.28 73.90
C GLU A 234 -64.44 7.16 74.93
N ARG A 235 -63.46 6.84 75.78
CA ARG A 235 -63.60 5.85 76.87
C ARG A 235 -64.29 6.40 78.12
N GLY A 236 -64.81 7.63 78.07
CA GLY A 236 -65.55 8.25 79.16
C GLY A 236 -64.69 9.04 80.15
N TYR A 237 -63.38 9.16 79.88
CA TYR A 237 -62.55 10.10 80.63
C TYR A 237 -62.79 11.51 80.13
N THR A 238 -62.81 12.44 81.06
CA THR A 238 -62.85 13.86 80.75
C THR A 238 -61.59 14.48 81.29
N TYR A 239 -61.22 15.62 80.73
CA TYR A 239 -60.25 16.48 81.39
C TYR A 239 -60.88 17.85 81.56
N THR A 240 -60.66 18.43 82.73
CA THR A 240 -61.26 19.70 83.11
C THR A 240 -60.21 20.78 83.04
N THR A 241 -60.51 21.88 82.37
CA THR A 241 -59.65 23.06 82.32
C THR A 241 -60.31 24.22 83.04
N ASP A 242 -59.51 25.10 83.61
CA ASP A 242 -59.97 26.42 84.07
C ASP A 242 -60.42 27.30 82.89
N SER A 243 -61.06 28.43 83.19
CA SER A 243 -61.39 29.53 82.28
C SER A 243 -60.24 29.94 81.33
N ASN A 244 -58.99 29.80 81.77
CA ASN A 244 -57.78 30.10 80.99
C ASN A 244 -57.22 28.88 80.20
N GLY A 245 -57.91 27.74 80.17
CA GLY A 245 -57.47 26.55 79.44
C GLY A 245 -56.40 25.71 80.15
N LYS A 246 -56.00 26.07 81.38
CA LYS A 246 -55.06 25.29 82.20
C LYS A 246 -55.75 24.02 82.72
N LEU A 247 -55.12 22.86 82.52
CA LEU A 247 -55.63 21.57 82.98
C LEU A 247 -55.65 21.50 84.52
N LEU A 248 -56.84 21.31 85.07
CA LEU A 248 -57.07 21.10 86.50
C LEU A 248 -56.85 19.62 86.82
N ARG A 249 -55.93 19.32 87.73
CA ARG A 249 -55.55 17.94 88.07
C ARG A 249 -55.89 17.56 89.50
N SER A 250 -56.03 18.55 90.37
CA SER A 250 -56.30 18.37 91.80
C SER A 250 -57.50 19.20 92.24
N VAL A 251 -58.20 18.75 93.28
CA VAL A 251 -59.33 19.48 93.88
C VAL A 251 -58.87 20.83 94.46
N ASN A 252 -57.61 20.91 94.91
CA ASN A 252 -57.02 22.15 95.44
C ASN A 252 -56.75 23.21 94.36
N ASP A 253 -56.83 22.85 93.07
CA ASP A 253 -56.64 23.78 91.96
C ASP A 253 -57.92 24.58 91.66
N VAL A 254 -58.97 24.37 92.45
CA VAL A 254 -60.32 24.91 92.20
C VAL A 254 -60.80 25.68 93.42
N THR A 255 -61.25 26.91 93.19
CA THR A 255 -61.82 27.79 94.22
C THR A 255 -63.35 27.86 94.10
N ASP A 256 -64.02 28.10 95.22
CA ASP A 256 -65.49 28.16 95.26
C ASP A 256 -66.01 29.31 94.38
N GLY A 257 -67.04 29.02 93.56
CA GLY A 257 -67.54 29.95 92.54
C GLY A 257 -66.74 30.00 91.22
N GLN A 258 -65.66 29.23 91.06
CA GLN A 258 -64.85 29.23 89.84
C GLN A 258 -65.52 28.47 88.69
N SER A 259 -65.49 29.04 87.47
CA SER A 259 -66.00 28.38 86.28
C SER A 259 -64.95 27.44 85.67
N ILE A 260 -65.35 26.19 85.47
CA ILE A 260 -64.52 25.11 84.93
C ILE A 260 -65.15 24.58 83.63
N THR A 261 -64.31 24.22 82.66
CA THR A 261 -64.73 23.62 81.39
C THR A 261 -64.25 22.18 81.32
N THR A 262 -65.19 21.24 81.33
CA THR A 262 -64.93 19.80 81.19
C THR A 262 -65.04 19.40 79.72
N VAL A 263 -63.96 18.88 79.15
CA VAL A 263 -63.95 18.40 77.76
C VAL A 263 -64.24 16.91 77.72
N LEU A 264 -65.28 16.54 76.97
CA LEU A 264 -65.72 15.17 76.71
C LEU A 264 -65.35 14.75 75.27
N ALA A 265 -65.63 13.50 74.92
CA ALA A 265 -65.38 12.95 73.58
C ALA A 265 -66.10 13.72 72.45
N ASP A 266 -67.28 14.24 72.76
CA ASP A 266 -68.25 14.78 71.82
C ASP A 266 -68.55 16.27 72.03
N GLY A 267 -68.00 16.90 73.07
CA GLY A 267 -68.27 18.30 73.37
C GLY A 267 -67.55 18.84 74.59
N LYS A 268 -67.86 20.08 74.96
CA LYS A 268 -67.36 20.74 76.17
C LYS A 268 -68.54 21.17 77.02
N VAL A 269 -68.46 20.94 78.33
CA VAL A 269 -69.47 21.36 79.31
C VAL A 269 -68.83 22.40 80.22
N GLN A 270 -69.52 23.52 80.42
CA GLN A 270 -69.12 24.54 81.38
C GLN A 270 -69.91 24.37 82.67
N SER A 271 -69.20 24.39 83.79
CA SER A 271 -69.76 24.24 85.13
C SER A 271 -69.17 25.31 86.06
N VAL A 272 -69.85 25.58 87.17
CA VAL A 272 -69.36 26.46 88.24
C VAL A 272 -69.35 25.66 89.54
N VAL A 273 -68.30 25.79 90.34
CA VAL A 273 -68.07 25.02 91.57
C VAL A 273 -68.86 25.64 92.74
N GLY A 274 -69.49 24.84 93.61
CA GLY A 274 -70.33 25.31 94.72
C GLY A 274 -70.35 24.39 95.96
N ASP A 275 -70.52 24.97 97.15
CA ASP A 275 -70.46 24.31 98.48
C ASP A 275 -71.71 23.48 98.86
N SER A 276 -71.49 22.42 99.65
CA SER A 276 -72.45 21.39 100.04
C SER A 276 -73.54 21.89 101.01
N GLY A 277 -74.79 21.99 100.54
CA GLY A 277 -75.94 22.15 101.46
C GLY A 277 -77.20 22.81 100.91
N GLN A 278 -77.16 23.49 99.76
CA GLN A 278 -78.36 24.10 99.16
C GLN A 278 -78.59 23.61 97.74
N LYS A 279 -79.75 22.99 97.52
CA LYS A 279 -80.18 22.42 96.24
C LYS A 279 -80.49 23.53 95.23
N PRO A 280 -79.71 23.69 94.14
CA PRO A 280 -80.02 24.65 93.09
C PRO A 280 -80.88 24.00 91.99
N PRO A 281 -81.49 24.83 91.12
CA PRO A 281 -82.80 24.61 90.53
C PRO A 281 -82.79 23.62 89.35
N THR A 282 -83.94 22.99 89.11
CA THR A 282 -84.21 22.12 87.96
C THR A 282 -83.98 22.84 86.62
N PRO A 283 -83.03 22.37 85.77
CA PRO A 283 -82.88 22.90 84.42
C PRO A 283 -83.66 22.09 83.39
N LYS A 284 -84.19 22.83 82.42
CA LYS A 284 -85.08 22.46 81.30
C LYS A 284 -84.51 21.40 80.35
N ALA A 285 -85.39 20.54 79.86
CA ALA A 285 -85.12 19.58 78.81
C ALA A 285 -85.01 20.22 77.41
N ALA A 286 -84.03 19.77 76.61
CA ALA A 286 -84.08 19.53 75.15
C ALA A 286 -82.65 19.26 74.61
N PRO A 287 -82.46 18.71 73.39
CA PRO A 287 -83.30 17.80 72.60
C PRO A 287 -82.54 16.55 72.09
N THR A 288 -83.29 15.56 71.62
CA THR A 288 -82.83 14.30 71.04
C THR A 288 -82.40 14.44 69.57
N SER A 289 -81.32 13.78 69.15
CA SER A 289 -81.02 13.53 67.72
C SER A 289 -80.57 12.09 67.47
N LYS A 290 -81.21 11.48 66.46
CA LYS A 290 -81.27 10.05 66.09
C LYS A 290 -79.97 9.49 65.48
N PRO A 291 -79.72 8.16 65.59
CA PRO A 291 -78.56 7.51 64.99
C PRO A 291 -78.77 7.15 63.50
N ARG A 292 -77.73 7.32 62.67
CA ARG A 292 -77.74 7.04 61.21
C ARG A 292 -77.15 5.65 60.91
N LYS A 293 -77.90 4.86 60.12
CA LYS A 293 -77.65 3.45 59.75
C LYS A 293 -76.43 3.24 58.85
N ARG A 294 -75.73 2.11 59.06
CA ARG A 294 -74.71 1.52 58.16
C ARG A 294 -75.38 0.84 56.96
N ARG A 295 -74.72 0.87 55.80
CA ARG A 295 -75.03 -0.01 54.65
C ARG A 295 -73.86 -0.94 54.31
N SER A 296 -74.26 -2.04 53.68
CA SER A 296 -73.72 -3.38 53.65
C SER A 296 -72.80 -3.69 52.47
N LYS A 297 -72.05 -4.80 52.63
CA LYS A 297 -71.31 -5.58 51.63
C LYS A 297 -72.19 -6.11 50.48
N LEU A 298 -71.58 -6.46 49.33
CA LEU A 298 -71.64 -7.80 48.67
C LEU A 298 -70.75 -7.79 47.39
N LYS A 299 -69.75 -8.71 47.31
CA LYS A 299 -69.56 -9.85 46.35
C LYS A 299 -69.43 -9.44 44.86
N ALA A 300 -68.33 -9.72 44.15
CA ALA A 300 -67.61 -10.97 43.79
C ALA A 300 -68.12 -11.59 42.47
N GLN A 301 -67.19 -11.78 41.50
CA GLN A 301 -67.06 -12.85 40.47
C GLN A 301 -66.34 -12.27 39.23
N ASP A 302 -65.14 -12.76 38.92
CA ASP A 302 -64.80 -13.90 38.02
C ASP A 302 -64.68 -13.47 36.56
N GLY A 303 -63.68 -14.03 35.87
CA GLY A 303 -63.71 -14.20 34.42
C GLY A 303 -62.65 -13.46 33.61
N ASP A 304 -61.64 -14.24 33.21
CA ASP A 304 -61.05 -14.29 31.87
C ASP A 304 -60.28 -13.11 31.25
N GLN A 305 -58.97 -13.35 31.15
CA GLN A 305 -58.12 -13.08 29.97
C GLN A 305 -58.65 -13.82 28.72
N PRO A 306 -58.42 -13.30 27.49
CA PRO A 306 -57.17 -13.59 26.75
C PRO A 306 -56.65 -12.43 25.87
N GLY A 307 -55.33 -12.30 25.69
CA GLY A 307 -54.64 -12.55 24.40
C GLY A 307 -54.15 -11.22 23.80
N LEU A 308 -52.86 -10.84 23.72
CA LEU A 308 -51.71 -11.44 23.03
C LEU A 308 -51.92 -11.62 21.51
N PHE A 309 -52.09 -10.51 20.79
CA PHE A 309 -51.43 -10.18 19.52
C PHE A 309 -51.55 -8.66 19.30
N GLY A 310 -50.41 -8.01 19.06
CA GLY A 310 -50.24 -6.58 18.83
C GLY A 310 -48.76 -6.25 18.79
#